data_AF-A0A9C7PJP5-F1
#
_entry.id   AF-A0A9C7PJP5-F1
#
_cell.length_a   1.000
_cell.length_b   1.000
_cell.length_c   1.000
_cell.angle_alpha   90.00
_cell.angle_beta   90.00
_cell.angle_gamma   90.00
#
_symmetry.space_group_name_H-M   'P 1'
#
loop_
_entity.id
_entity.type
_entity.pdbx_description
1 polymer ?
#
loop_
_entity_poly.entity_id
_entity_poly.type
_entity_poly.pdbx_seq_one_letter_code
_entity_poly.pdbx_strand_id
1 'polypeptide(L)'
;MIGRGEALNDIVVNSGASAQMIEFELSIDGELLSPQRRRPLVATPTGSTAYSLSAGGPIMYPGSTPGAGAHVPAFADQPPDCGEWPK
;
A
#
# COMPACT_ATOMS: atom_id res chain seq x y z
N MET A 1 16.97 -2.86 12.84
CA MET A 1 17.41 -3.84 11.82
C MET A 1 16.72 -3.50 10.52
N ILE A 2 17.44 -3.41 9.42
CA ILE A 2 16.89 -3.13 8.08
C ILE A 2 16.93 -4.45 7.31
N GLY A 3 15.78 -4.88 6.75
CA GLY A 3 15.66 -6.11 5.98
C GLY A 3 15.43 -5.82 4.51
N ARG A 4 15.79 -6.77 3.64
CA ARG A 4 15.47 -6.75 2.21
C ARG A 4 14.57 -7.93 1.89
N GLY A 5 13.52 -7.68 1.13
CA GLY A 5 12.59 -8.68 0.65
C GLY A 5 12.02 -8.27 -0.70
N GLU A 6 11.43 -9.24 -1.39
CA GLU A 6 10.70 -9.02 -2.64
C GLU A 6 9.21 -9.25 -2.39
N ALA A 7 8.37 -8.44 -3.03
CA ALA A 7 6.93 -8.56 -2.94
C ALA A 7 6.34 -8.59 -4.36
N LEU A 8 5.47 -9.56 -4.62
CA LEU A 8 4.79 -9.69 -5.92
C LEU A 8 3.59 -8.74 -6.02
N ASN A 9 2.77 -8.69 -4.96
CA ASN A 9 1.51 -7.98 -4.97
C ASN A 9 1.65 -6.58 -4.37
N ASP A 10 1.79 -6.51 -3.06
CA ASP A 10 1.85 -5.25 -2.34
C ASP A 10 2.72 -5.34 -1.07
N ILE A 11 3.11 -4.17 -0.58
CA ILE A 11 3.81 -3.98 0.69
C ILE A 11 2.95 -3.08 1.57
N VAL A 12 2.71 -3.50 2.81
CA VAL A 12 1.94 -2.75 3.80
C VAL A 12 2.85 -2.34 4.95
N VAL A 13 2.77 -1.08 5.39
CA VAL A 13 3.50 -0.60 6.58
C VAL A 13 2.55 -0.48 7.77
N ASN A 14 2.93 -1.07 8.91
CA ASN A 14 2.17 -1.05 10.16
C ASN A 14 3.07 -0.61 11.33
N SER A 15 2.47 -0.09 12.41
CA SER A 15 3.14 0.37 13.64
C SER A 15 3.69 -0.76 14.54
N GLY A 16 4.09 -1.90 13.96
CA GLY A 16 4.55 -3.08 14.71
C GLY A 16 3.40 -4.01 15.08
N ALA A 17 3.21 -4.28 16.38
CA ALA A 17 2.27 -5.31 16.85
C ALA A 17 0.78 -4.93 16.72
N SER A 18 0.47 -3.69 16.37
CA SER A 18 -0.90 -3.18 16.20
C SER A 18 -1.13 -2.74 14.75
N ALA A 19 -2.35 -2.96 14.26
CA ALA A 19 -2.82 -2.49 12.97
C ALA A 19 -3.33 -1.02 13.05
N GLN A 20 -2.60 -0.14 13.75
CA GLN A 20 -2.99 1.26 13.93
C GLN A 20 -2.59 2.12 12.73
N MET A 21 -3.26 3.27 12.59
CA MET A 21 -2.85 4.29 11.63
C MET A 21 -1.51 4.90 12.04
N ILE A 22 -0.68 5.22 11.04
CA ILE A 22 0.60 5.89 11.24
C ILE A 22 0.59 7.23 10.53
N GLU A 23 1.35 8.19 11.08
CA GLU A 23 1.65 9.44 10.40
C GLU A 23 2.90 9.24 9.54
N PHE A 24 2.81 9.60 8.26
CA PHE A 24 3.92 9.47 7.33
C PHE A 24 3.90 10.57 6.27
N GLU A 25 5.09 10.80 5.72
CA GLU A 25 5.32 11.63 4.55
C GLU A 25 5.48 10.73 3.33
N LEU A 26 4.76 11.03 2.25
CA LEU A 26 4.85 10.29 1.00
C LEU A 26 5.48 11.19 -0.05
N SER A 27 6.49 10.69 -0.75
CA SER A 27 7.04 11.37 -1.93
C SER A 27 6.95 10.46 -3.15
N ILE A 28 6.64 11.04 -4.30
CA ILE A 28 6.61 10.37 -5.60
C ILE A 28 7.55 11.16 -6.51
N ASP A 29 8.52 10.50 -7.13
CA ASP A 29 9.52 11.14 -8.01
C ASP A 29 10.24 12.34 -7.37
N GLY A 30 10.43 12.30 -6.04
CA GLY A 30 11.08 13.36 -5.27
C GLY A 30 10.16 14.53 -4.88
N GLU A 31 8.90 14.53 -5.31
CA GLU A 31 7.90 15.51 -4.90
C GLU A 31 7.19 15.04 -3.63
N LEU A 32 7.31 15.81 -2.55
CA LEU A 32 6.66 15.54 -1.28
C LEU A 32 5.16 15.87 -1.38
N LEU A 33 4.33 14.86 -1.15
CA LEU A 33 2.90 15.04 -0.92
C LEU A 33 2.64 15.47 0.52
N SER A 34 1.45 16.02 0.77
CA SER A 34 1.06 16.45 2.12
C SER A 34 1.12 15.29 3.14
N PRO A 35 1.49 15.56 4.40
CA PRO A 35 1.50 14.55 5.47
C PRO A 35 0.15 13.82 5.57
N GLN A 36 0.20 12.50 5.73
CA GLN A 36 -0.97 11.63 5.81
C GLN A 36 -0.99 10.86 7.12
N ARG A 37 -2.20 10.57 7.63
CA ARG A 37 -2.44 9.70 8.80
C ARG A 37 -3.32 8.52 8.42
N ARG A 38 -2.72 7.44 7.93
CA ARG A 38 -3.40 6.25 7.38
C ARG A 38 -2.53 5.00 7.51
N ARG A 39 -2.97 3.85 6.99
CA ARG A 39 -2.12 2.66 6.78
C ARG A 39 -1.66 2.63 5.32
N PRO A 40 -0.39 2.93 5.02
CA PRO A 40 0.07 2.98 3.64
C PRO A 40 0.25 1.57 3.08
N LEU A 41 -0.12 1.40 1.81
CA LEU A 41 0.25 0.23 1.02
C LEU A 41 0.73 0.64 -0.37
N VAL A 42 1.66 -0.12 -0.92
CA VAL A 42 2.20 0.12 -2.26
C VAL A 42 1.97 -1.14 -3.08
N ALA A 43 1.21 -1.03 -4.16
CA ALA A 43 0.81 -2.17 -4.98
C ALA A 43 1.47 -2.15 -6.36
N THR A 44 1.78 -3.34 -6.88
CA THR A 44 2.08 -3.57 -8.29
C THR A 44 0.78 -3.68 -9.09
N PRO A 45 0.82 -3.60 -10.44
CA PRO A 45 -0.37 -3.87 -11.26
C PRO A 45 -0.97 -5.27 -10.99
N THR A 46 -0.14 -6.27 -10.70
CA THR A 46 -0.61 -7.62 -10.28
C THR A 46 -1.32 -7.57 -8.92
N GLY A 47 -0.81 -6.77 -7.97
CA GLY A 47 -1.43 -6.55 -6.67
C GLY A 47 -2.71 -5.70 -6.68
N SER A 48 -3.08 -5.10 -7.81
CA SER A 48 -4.29 -4.27 -7.93
C SER A 48 -5.60 -5.01 -7.60
N THR A 49 -5.59 -6.34 -7.70
CA THR A 49 -6.73 -7.21 -7.34
C THR A 49 -6.57 -7.91 -5.99
N ALA A 50 -5.49 -7.64 -5.25
CA ALA A 50 -5.21 -8.21 -3.93
C ALA A 50 -5.68 -7.25 -2.82
N TYR A 51 -4.82 -6.94 -1.84
CA TYR A 51 -5.23 -6.09 -0.72
C TYR A 51 -5.53 -4.66 -1.16
N SER A 52 -4.83 -4.18 -2.19
CA SER A 52 -5.15 -2.91 -2.84
C SER A 52 -6.61 -2.80 -3.31
N LEU A 53 -7.24 -3.90 -3.75
CA LEU A 53 -8.64 -3.90 -4.17
C LEU A 53 -9.58 -3.74 -2.97
N SER A 54 -9.32 -4.48 -1.89
CA SER A 54 -10.10 -4.39 -0.64
C SER A 54 -9.97 -3.00 0.01
N ALA A 55 -8.84 -2.33 -0.19
CA ALA A 55 -8.57 -0.97 0.24
C ALA A 55 -9.24 0.11 -0.62
N GLY A 56 -9.98 -0.25 -1.68
CA GLY A 56 -10.63 0.69 -2.61
C GLY A 56 -9.71 1.22 -3.71
N GLY A 57 -8.55 0.60 -3.93
CA GLY A 57 -7.66 0.90 -5.04
C GLY A 57 -8.22 0.43 -6.41
N PRO A 58 -7.74 0.99 -7.52
CA PRO A 58 -8.24 0.69 -8.85
C PRO A 58 -7.75 -0.67 -9.36
N ILE A 59 -8.55 -1.33 -10.20
CA ILE A 59 -8.14 -2.54 -10.94
C ILE A 59 -7.22 -2.13 -12.10
N MET A 60 -6.08 -2.81 -12.24
CA MET A 60 -5.11 -2.57 -13.31
C MET A 60 -4.85 -3.83 -14.15
N TYR A 61 -4.50 -3.62 -15.41
CA TYR A 61 -4.10 -4.73 -16.29
C TYR A 61 -2.66 -5.17 -15.98
N PRO A 62 -2.40 -6.47 -15.77
CA PRO A 62 -1.03 -6.96 -15.56
C PRO A 62 -0.13 -6.61 -16.75
N GLY A 63 0.96 -5.87 -16.50
CA GLY A 63 1.87 -5.38 -17.54
C GLY A 63 1.58 -3.97 -18.03
N SER A 64 0.59 -3.26 -17.46
CA SER A 64 0.34 -1.85 -17.75
C SER A 64 1.33 -0.89 -17.09
N THR A 65 2.44 -1.36 -16.48
CA THR A 65 3.38 -0.54 -15.72
C THR A 65 3.86 0.66 -16.55
N PRO A 66 3.45 1.90 -16.24
CA PRO A 66 3.99 3.06 -16.92
C PRO A 66 5.43 3.29 -16.45
N GLY A 67 6.43 2.78 -17.20
CA GLY A 67 7.84 3.01 -16.91
C GLY A 67 8.36 2.39 -15.60
N ALA A 68 9.68 2.33 -15.48
CA ALA A 68 10.38 1.78 -14.32
C ALA A 68 10.22 2.71 -13.10
N GLY A 69 9.08 2.61 -12.39
CA GLY A 69 8.79 3.45 -11.22
C GLY A 69 7.32 3.54 -10.84
N ALA A 70 6.41 3.12 -11.70
CA ALA A 70 4.98 3.22 -11.43
C ALA A 70 4.49 2.16 -10.44
N HIS A 71 4.69 2.48 -9.17
CA HIS A 71 3.93 1.91 -8.07
C HIS A 71 2.73 2.81 -7.83
N VAL A 72 1.54 2.22 -7.71
CA VAL A 72 0.36 3.00 -7.36
C VAL A 72 0.28 3.07 -5.85
N PRO A 73 0.39 4.27 -5.25
CA PRO A 73 0.11 4.42 -3.84
C PRO A 73 -1.39 4.17 -3.66
N ALA A 74 -1.71 3.15 -2.87
CA ALA A 74 -3.05 2.92 -2.40
C ALA A 74 -3.06 3.16 -0.89
N PHE A 75 -4.18 3.65 -0.39
CA PHE A 75 -4.36 3.84 1.04
C PHE A 75 -5.49 2.92 1.43
N ALA A 76 -5.24 2.02 2.38
CA ALA A 76 -6.35 1.38 3.06
C ALA A 76 -7.05 2.49 3.86
N ASP A 77 -8.22 2.94 3.36
CA ASP A 77 -9.18 3.53 4.26
C ASP A 77 -9.58 2.46 5.26
N GLN A 78 -9.53 2.84 6.54
CA GLN A 78 -9.87 2.11 7.76
C GLN A 78 -10.16 0.61 7.57
N PRO A 79 -9.40 -0.33 8.19
CA PRO A 79 -9.81 -1.72 8.16
C PRO A 79 -11.24 -1.83 8.74
N PRO A 80 -12.08 -2.78 8.29
CA PRO A 80 -13.14 -3.26 9.15
C PRO A 80 -12.51 -3.62 10.50
N ASP A 81 -13.30 -3.60 11.57
CA ASP A 81 -12.84 -3.79 12.93
C ASP A 81 -11.70 -4.83 13.07
N CYS A 82 -10.83 -4.64 14.06
CA CYS A 82 -9.57 -5.39 14.18
C CYS A 82 -9.71 -6.94 14.26
N GLY A 83 -10.92 -7.50 14.15
CA GLY A 83 -11.24 -8.93 14.03
C GLY A 83 -11.59 -9.46 12.63
N GLU A 84 -11.80 -8.62 11.61
CA GLU A 84 -12.28 -9.05 10.28
C GLU A 84 -11.19 -9.28 9.22
N TRP A 85 -9.98 -9.68 9.63
CA TRP A 85 -9.01 -10.19 8.66
C TRP A 85 -9.34 -11.64 8.32
N PRO A 86 -9.52 -12.01 7.03
CA PRO A 86 -9.58 -13.41 6.68
C PRO A 86 -8.25 -14.05 7.08
N LYS A 87 -8.31 -15.05 7.96
CA LYS A 87 -7.18 -15.93 8.23
C LYS A 87 -6.73 -16.64 6.96
#